data_AF-A0A842L7V4-F1
#
_entry.id   AF-A0A842L7V4-F1
#
_cell.length_a   1.000
_cell.length_b   1.000
_cell.length_c   1.000
_cell.angle_alpha   90.00
_cell.angle_beta   90.00
_cell.angle_gamma   90.00
#
_symmetry.space_group_name_H-M   'P 1'
#
loop_
_entity.id
_entity.type
_entity.pdbx_description
1 polymer ?
#
loop_
_entity_poly.entity_id
_entity_poly.type
_entity_poly.pdbx_seq_one_letter_code
_entity_poly.pdbx_strand_id
1 'polypeptide(L)'
;MIRKCNECKGKGYKVKSYKICEACHGTGFQAVEDISEHFKGLPETAKQKFQLEDAQEVPCPICKGKGEIEVKETCSACNGRGEINICPKCGKTIEGTSKYCPDCQERDKVYILHPACTIEDLRKDQIYKGKITRIEDYGVFVSLNNKVWGLMRGLFPDHKIGDEVLV
;
A
#
# COMPACT_ATOMS: atom_id res chain seq x y z
N MET A 1 -9.57 -4.78 4.42
CA MET A 1 -10.53 -3.68 4.60
C MET A 1 -9.77 -2.40 4.34
N ILE A 2 -10.22 -1.57 3.40
CA ILE A 2 -9.55 -0.31 3.09
C ILE A 2 -10.02 0.74 4.10
N ARG A 3 -9.07 1.42 4.74
CA ARG A 3 -9.33 2.55 5.62
C ARG A 3 -8.46 3.73 5.24
N LYS A 4 -8.95 4.94 5.52
CA LYS A 4 -8.16 6.17 5.38
C LYS A 4 -6.94 6.07 6.29
N CYS A 5 -5.78 6.46 5.78
CA CYS A 5 -4.57 6.52 6.58
C CYS A 5 -4.74 7.58 7.66
N ASN A 6 -4.62 7.17 8.93
CA ASN A 6 -4.79 8.07 10.08
C ASN A 6 -3.73 9.17 10.11
N GLU A 7 -2.51 8.89 9.63
CA GLU A 7 -1.40 9.84 9.67
C GLU A 7 -1.54 11.02 8.70
N CYS A 8 -2.05 10.77 7.50
CA CYS A 8 -2.27 11.83 6.50
C CYS A 8 -3.73 12.20 6.32
N LYS A 9 -4.64 11.60 7.10
CA LYS A 9 -6.10 11.77 7.02
C LYS A 9 -6.65 11.59 5.60
N GLY A 10 -6.07 10.67 4.82
CA GLY A 10 -6.46 10.43 3.43
C GLY A 10 -5.76 11.30 2.38
N LYS A 11 -4.91 12.26 2.77
CA LYS A 11 -4.24 13.16 1.82
C LYS A 11 -3.07 12.51 1.05
N GLY A 12 -2.48 11.45 1.60
CA GLY A 12 -1.28 10.81 1.03
C GLY A 12 0.04 11.53 1.32
N TYR A 13 0.01 12.78 1.82
CA TYR A 13 1.18 13.58 2.16
C TYR A 13 0.98 14.35 3.48
N LYS A 14 2.09 14.75 4.10
CA LYS A 14 2.14 15.67 5.25
C LYS A 14 2.83 16.97 4.82
N VAL A 15 2.30 18.11 5.26
CA VAL A 15 2.96 19.40 5.05
C VAL A 15 4.03 19.51 6.13
N LYS A 16 5.31 19.56 5.71
CA LYS A 16 6.45 19.62 6.63
C LYS A 16 6.78 21.05 7.02
N SER A 17 6.75 21.95 6.03
CA SER A 17 7.11 23.36 6.20
C SER A 17 6.53 24.22 5.08
N TYR A 18 6.56 25.52 5.31
CA TYR A 18 6.28 26.54 4.31
C TYR A 18 7.61 27.19 3.94
N LYS A 19 7.89 27.30 2.64
CA LYS A 19 9.07 28.01 2.13
C LYS A 19 8.61 29.31 1.48
N ILE A 20 9.32 30.40 1.73
CA ILE A 20 9.08 31.68 1.05
C ILE A 20 9.19 31.46 -0.46
N CYS A 21 8.21 31.97 -1.21
CA CYS A 21 8.20 31.89 -2.65
C CYS A 21 9.31 32.77 -3.21
N GLU A 22 10.34 32.15 -3.80
CA GLU A 22 11.50 32.85 -4.33
C GLU A 22 11.14 33.80 -5.48
N ALA A 23 10.07 33.52 -6.23
CA ALA A 23 9.67 34.34 -7.37
C ALA A 23 9.00 35.68 -7.00
N CYS A 24 8.52 35.80 -5.77
CA CYS A 24 7.94 37.05 -5.25
C CYS A 24 8.60 37.49 -3.93
N HIS A 25 9.62 36.77 -3.47
CA HIS A 25 10.29 37.01 -2.18
C HIS A 25 9.34 37.17 -0.99
N GLY A 26 8.20 36.47 -1.01
CA GLY A 26 7.19 36.54 0.06
C GLY A 26 6.11 37.59 -0.13
N THR A 27 6.17 38.46 -1.14
CA THR A 27 5.14 39.47 -1.38
C THR A 27 3.83 38.87 -1.89
N GLY A 28 3.91 37.73 -2.59
CA GLY A 28 2.75 37.10 -3.24
C GLY A 28 2.39 37.71 -4.60
N PHE A 29 2.96 38.84 -4.97
CA PHE A 29 2.64 39.59 -6.18
C PHE A 29 3.88 39.89 -7.00
N GLN A 30 3.71 40.06 -8.30
CA GLN A 30 4.78 40.56 -9.16
C GLN A 30 4.92 42.06 -8.91
N ALA A 31 6.16 42.54 -8.77
CA ALA A 31 6.42 43.96 -8.78
C ALA A 31 6.13 44.46 -10.21
N VAL A 32 4.96 45.05 -10.40
CA VAL A 32 4.68 45.85 -11.59
C VAL A 32 5.41 47.16 -11.38
N GLU A 33 6.27 47.54 -12.32
CA GLU A 33 6.93 48.84 -12.28
C GLU A 33 5.88 49.94 -12.18
N ASP A 34 6.17 50.92 -11.33
CA ASP A 34 5.31 52.05 -10.99
C ASP A 34 5.07 52.91 -12.26
N ILE A 35 4.09 52.53 -13.07
CA ILE A 35 3.69 53.24 -14.31
C ILE A 35 3.16 54.64 -14.02
N SER A 36 2.98 55.02 -12.76
CA SER A 36 2.67 56.36 -12.28
C SER A 36 3.56 57.44 -12.89
N GLU A 37 4.84 57.13 -13.16
CA GLU A 37 5.76 58.08 -13.79
C GLU A 37 5.46 58.34 -15.27
N HIS A 38 4.85 57.39 -15.98
CA HIS A 38 4.46 57.55 -17.39
C HIS A 38 3.20 58.41 -17.59
N PHE A 39 2.42 58.63 -16.54
CA PHE A 39 1.17 59.42 -16.59
C PHE A 39 1.30 60.84 -15.98
N LYS A 40 2.54 61.34 -15.81
CA LYS A 40 2.83 62.73 -15.39
C LYS A 40 2.32 63.73 -16.45
N GLY A 41 1.12 64.26 -16.25
CA GLY A 41 0.52 65.30 -17.12
C GLY A 41 -0.96 65.11 -17.47
N LEU A 42 -1.58 63.99 -17.08
CA LEU A 42 -3.02 63.77 -17.29
C LEU A 42 -3.88 64.48 -16.24
N PRO A 43 -5.04 65.06 -16.64
CA PRO A 43 -6.00 65.64 -15.70
C PRO A 43 -6.60 64.56 -14.78
N GLU A 44 -6.93 64.94 -13.54
CA GLU A 44 -7.47 64.02 -12.50
C GLU A 44 -8.71 63.25 -12.99
N THR A 45 -9.54 63.88 -13.83
CA THR A 45 -10.74 63.28 -14.42
C THR A 45 -10.44 62.13 -15.38
N ALA A 46 -9.28 62.13 -16.06
CA ALA A 46 -8.86 61.04 -16.93
C ALA A 46 -8.29 59.87 -16.11
N LYS A 47 -7.53 60.16 -15.05
CA LYS A 47 -6.97 59.14 -14.15
C LYS A 47 -8.08 58.31 -13.48
N GLN A 48 -9.12 58.99 -12.98
CA GLN A 48 -10.29 58.35 -12.38
C GLN A 48 -11.16 57.59 -13.39
N LYS A 49 -11.36 58.12 -14.61
CA LYS A 49 -12.15 57.43 -15.65
C LYS A 49 -11.55 56.11 -16.12
N PHE A 50 -10.22 56.02 -16.13
CA PHE A 50 -9.50 54.86 -16.64
C PHE A 50 -8.91 53.97 -15.54
N GLN A 51 -9.18 54.25 -14.25
CA GLN A 51 -8.70 53.47 -13.11
C GLN A 51 -7.17 53.27 -13.13
N LEU A 52 -6.44 54.30 -13.55
CA LEU A 52 -4.98 54.26 -13.73
C LEU A 52 -4.19 54.42 -12.41
N GLU A 53 -4.90 54.47 -11.28
CA GLU A 53 -4.33 54.67 -9.93
C GLU A 53 -4.08 53.34 -9.23
N ASP A 54 -4.72 52.26 -9.67
CA ASP A 54 -4.52 50.92 -9.11
C ASP A 54 -3.39 50.23 -9.88
N ALA A 55 -2.21 50.19 -9.28
CA ALA A 55 -1.19 49.22 -9.68
C ALA A 55 -1.87 47.84 -9.72
N GLN A 56 -2.04 47.27 -10.90
CA GLN A 56 -2.66 45.95 -11.02
C GLN A 56 -1.73 44.94 -10.38
N GLU A 57 -2.00 44.60 -9.12
CA GLU A 57 -1.24 43.63 -8.36
C GLU A 57 -1.45 42.25 -8.99
N VAL A 58 -0.56 41.89 -9.93
CA VAL A 58 -0.62 40.58 -10.60
C VAL A 58 -0.20 39.50 -9.60
N PRO A 59 -1.08 38.56 -9.24
CA PRO A 59 -0.74 37.49 -8.30
C PRO A 59 0.40 36.65 -8.88
N CYS A 60 1.41 36.37 -8.05
CA CYS A 60 2.56 35.56 -8.46
C CYS A 60 2.08 34.19 -8.98
N PRO A 61 2.48 33.75 -10.18
CA PRO A 61 1.95 32.51 -10.78
C PRO A 61 2.35 31.24 -10.01
N ILE A 62 3.45 31.31 -9.25
CA ILE A 62 4.00 30.17 -8.51
C ILE A 62 3.26 29.96 -7.18
N CYS A 63 3.14 31.01 -6.36
CA CYS A 63 2.45 30.92 -5.05
C CYS A 63 0.98 31.37 -5.10
N LYS A 64 0.50 31.88 -6.24
CA LYS A 64 -0.87 32.36 -6.49
C LYS A 64 -1.32 33.39 -5.45
N GLY A 65 -0.49 34.38 -5.15
CA GLY A 65 -0.81 35.42 -4.17
C GLY A 65 -0.43 35.10 -2.73
N LYS A 66 -0.02 33.87 -2.40
CA LYS A 66 0.24 33.48 -1.00
C LYS A 66 1.57 33.95 -0.42
N GLY A 67 2.55 34.27 -1.27
CA GLY A 67 3.92 34.57 -0.83
C GLY A 67 4.74 33.36 -0.36
N GLU A 68 4.11 32.22 -0.09
CA GLU A 68 4.76 31.00 0.40
C GLU A 68 4.30 29.74 -0.36
N ILE A 69 5.14 28.71 -0.34
CA ILE A 69 4.94 27.43 -1.02
C ILE A 69 5.01 26.31 0.02
N GLU A 70 4.00 25.44 0.01
CA GLU A 70 3.92 24.28 0.88
C GLU A 70 4.91 23.19 0.45
N VAL A 71 5.84 22.82 1.34
CA VAL A 71 6.71 21.67 1.16
C VAL A 71 5.98 20.44 1.68
N LYS A 72 5.57 19.59 0.75
CA LYS A 72 4.82 18.35 1.00
C LYS A 72 5.77 17.17 0.98
N GLU A 73 5.66 16.31 1.98
CA GLU A 73 6.38 15.04 2.05
C GLU A 73 5.40 13.87 1.95
N THR A 74 5.77 12.86 1.18
CA THR A 74 4.98 11.63 1.04
C THR A 74 4.79 10.95 2.40
N CYS A 75 3.55 10.60 2.73
CA CYS A 75 3.25 9.96 4.00
C CYS A 75 3.81 8.53 4.03
N SER A 76 4.79 8.29 4.90
CA SER A 76 5.48 7.01 5.06
C SER A 76 4.54 5.86 5.45
N ALA A 77 3.47 6.14 6.19
CA ALA A 77 2.52 5.10 6.62
C ALA A 77 1.63 4.56 5.49
N CYS A 78 1.40 5.32 4.41
CA CYS A 78 0.58 4.88 3.27
C CYS A 78 1.32 4.89 1.93
N ASN A 79 2.60 5.32 1.94
CA ASN A 79 3.43 5.50 0.75
C ASN A 79 2.71 6.32 -0.33
N GLY A 80 2.10 7.44 0.06
CA GLY A 80 1.41 8.34 -0.88
C GLY A 80 -0.01 7.94 -1.24
N ARG A 81 -0.46 6.72 -0.94
CA ARG A 81 -1.79 6.22 -1.33
C ARG A 81 -2.96 6.91 -0.62
N GLY A 82 -2.71 7.50 0.56
CA GLY A 82 -3.78 8.06 1.41
C GLY A 82 -4.64 7.01 2.11
N GLU A 83 -4.60 5.76 1.67
CA GLU A 83 -5.37 4.65 2.20
C GLU A 83 -4.47 3.46 2.53
N ILE A 84 -4.89 2.70 3.55
CA ILE A 84 -4.20 1.49 4.00
C ILE A 84 -5.19 0.33 3.99
N ASN A 85 -4.76 -0.80 3.42
CA ASN A 85 -5.51 -2.04 3.51
C ASN A 85 -5.12 -2.74 4.80
N ILE A 86 -6.08 -2.99 5.68
CA ILE A 86 -5.86 -3.68 6.95
C ILE A 86 -6.60 -5.01 6.97
N CYS A 87 -6.00 -6.01 7.61
CA CYS A 87 -6.60 -7.32 7.81
C CYS A 87 -7.81 -7.21 8.75
N PRO A 88 -9.00 -7.69 8.35
CA PRO A 88 -10.18 -7.65 9.21
C PRO A 88 -10.05 -8.51 10.47
N LYS A 89 -9.24 -9.58 10.44
CA LYS A 89 -9.08 -10.52 11.55
C LYS A 89 -8.08 -10.03 12.61
N CYS A 90 -6.94 -9.47 12.20
CA CYS A 90 -5.85 -9.12 13.13
C CYS A 90 -5.47 -7.64 13.13
N GLY A 91 -6.00 -6.83 12.21
CA GLY A 91 -5.71 -5.39 12.12
C GLY A 91 -4.37 -5.03 11.47
N LYS A 92 -3.52 -6.00 11.09
CA LYS A 92 -2.24 -5.73 10.41
C LYS A 92 -2.45 -5.08 9.04
N THR A 93 -1.57 -4.14 8.67
CA THR A 93 -1.51 -3.59 7.32
C THR A 93 -1.08 -4.67 6.33
N ILE A 94 -1.80 -4.78 5.21
CA ILE A 94 -1.57 -5.73 4.14
C ILE A 94 -1.10 -4.94 2.90
N GLU A 95 -0.03 -5.42 2.28
CA GLU A 95 0.40 -4.93 0.97
C GLU A 95 -0.31 -5.74 -0.13
N GLY A 96 -0.87 -5.04 -1.12
CA GLY A 96 -1.62 -5.64 -2.23
C GLY A 96 -3.14 -5.67 -2.03
N THR A 97 -3.79 -6.49 -2.87
CA THR A 97 -5.25 -6.60 -3.02
C THR A 97 -5.88 -7.73 -2.20
N SER A 98 -5.09 -8.49 -1.44
CA SER A 98 -5.63 -9.60 -0.63
C SER A 98 -6.49 -9.10 0.53
N LYS A 99 -7.52 -9.90 0.88
CA LYS A 99 -8.49 -9.57 1.94
C LYS A 99 -7.93 -9.84 3.34
N TYR A 100 -7.07 -10.84 3.49
CA TYR A 100 -6.46 -11.26 4.76
C TYR A 100 -4.93 -11.26 4.64
N CYS A 101 -4.24 -11.02 5.76
CA CYS A 101 -2.78 -11.12 5.79
C CYS A 101 -2.32 -12.59 5.68
N PRO A 102 -1.06 -12.87 5.34
CA PRO A 102 -0.53 -14.23 5.21
C PRO A 102 -0.73 -15.14 6.44
N ASP A 103 -0.88 -14.55 7.62
CA ASP A 103 -1.14 -15.27 8.87
C ASP A 103 -2.62 -15.63 9.06
N CYS A 104 -3.52 -14.81 8.52
CA CYS A 104 -4.97 -14.94 8.72
C CYS A 104 -5.71 -15.51 7.50
N GLN A 105 -4.98 -15.73 6.40
CA GLN A 105 -5.48 -16.54 5.29
C GLN A 105 -5.82 -17.93 5.79
N GLU A 106 -6.89 -18.50 5.24
CA GLU A 106 -7.25 -19.89 5.53
C GLU A 106 -6.12 -20.78 5.01
N ARG A 107 -5.54 -21.56 5.91
CA ARG A 107 -4.54 -22.59 5.58
C ARG A 107 -5.24 -23.93 5.65
N ASP A 108 -4.88 -24.82 4.75
CA ASP A 108 -5.33 -26.20 4.82
C ASP A 108 -4.84 -26.83 6.12
N LYS A 109 -5.77 -27.48 6.83
CA LYS A 109 -5.45 -28.18 8.07
C LYS A 109 -4.79 -29.50 7.71
N VAL A 110 -3.50 -29.60 8.01
CA VAL A 110 -2.74 -30.84 7.89
C VAL A 110 -2.82 -31.59 9.23
N TYR A 111 -3.25 -32.84 9.18
CA TYR A 111 -3.38 -33.72 10.34
C TYR A 111 -2.16 -34.63 10.48
N ILE A 112 -1.69 -34.84 11.70
CA ILE A 112 -0.68 -35.86 12.01
C ILE A 112 -1.41 -36.98 12.74
N LEU A 113 -1.37 -38.18 12.16
CA LEU A 113 -2.10 -39.32 12.69
C LEU A 113 -1.36 -39.88 13.91
N HIS A 114 -2.08 -40.07 15.02
CA HIS A 114 -1.49 -40.63 16.24
C HIS A 114 -1.13 -42.12 16.04
N PRO A 115 -0.07 -42.67 16.69
CA PRO A 115 0.30 -44.09 16.57
C PRO A 115 -0.76 -45.10 17.06
N ALA A 116 -1.77 -44.63 17.79
CA ALA A 116 -2.87 -45.48 18.25
C ALA A 116 -3.96 -45.66 17.19
N CYS A 117 -4.07 -44.73 16.24
CA CYS A 117 -5.14 -44.69 15.24
C CYS A 117 -5.00 -45.82 14.21
N THR A 118 -6.14 -46.30 13.72
CA THR A 118 -6.23 -47.32 12.68
C THR A 118 -6.80 -46.71 11.39
N ILE A 119 -6.98 -47.54 10.35
CA ILE A 119 -7.55 -47.09 9.07
C ILE A 119 -8.98 -46.54 9.22
N GLU A 120 -9.70 -46.98 10.24
CA GLU A 120 -11.09 -46.58 10.52
C GLU A 120 -11.20 -45.13 11.02
N ASP A 121 -10.11 -44.61 11.63
CA ASP A 121 -10.05 -43.23 12.12
C ASP A 121 -9.79 -42.22 11.00
N LEU A 122 -9.42 -42.68 9.79
CA LEU A 122 -9.15 -41.80 8.66
C LEU A 122 -10.45 -41.25 8.09
N ARG A 123 -10.50 -39.93 8.00
CA ARG A 123 -11.59 -39.20 7.33
C ARG A 123 -11.20 -38.85 5.90
N LYS A 124 -12.15 -39.04 4.99
CA LYS A 124 -12.06 -38.56 3.60
C LYS A 124 -12.02 -37.02 3.59
N ASP A 125 -11.39 -36.46 2.57
CA ASP A 125 -11.24 -35.01 2.35
C ASP A 125 -10.41 -34.29 3.42
N GLN A 126 -9.55 -35.02 4.14
CA GLN A 126 -8.57 -34.45 5.06
C GLN A 126 -7.17 -34.72 4.55
N ILE A 127 -6.28 -33.77 4.78
CA ILE A 127 -4.87 -33.86 4.38
C ILE A 127 -4.07 -34.37 5.56
N TYR A 128 -3.36 -35.48 5.39
CA TYR A 128 -2.52 -36.08 6.41
C TYR A 128 -1.05 -35.94 6.07
N LYS A 129 -0.23 -35.69 7.08
CA LYS A 129 1.22 -35.74 6.95
C LYS A 129 1.69 -37.19 7.04
N GLY A 130 2.43 -37.64 6.05
CA GLY A 130 3.02 -38.97 5.99
C GLY A 130 4.50 -38.94 5.60
N LYS A 131 5.17 -40.09 5.78
CA LYS A 131 6.57 -40.28 5.42
C LYS A 131 6.72 -41.34 4.35
N ILE A 132 7.48 -41.04 3.30
CA ILE A 132 7.75 -41.99 2.23
C ILE A 132 8.62 -43.13 2.77
N THR A 133 8.15 -44.36 2.59
CA THR A 133 8.84 -45.58 3.01
C THR A 133 9.44 -46.33 1.84
N ARG A 134 8.79 -46.30 0.68
CA ARG A 134 9.21 -47.04 -0.51
C ARG A 134 8.70 -46.34 -1.76
N ILE A 135 9.50 -46.35 -2.82
CA ILE A 135 9.19 -45.74 -4.11
C ILE A 135 9.27 -46.84 -5.17
N GLU A 136 8.24 -46.94 -6.00
CA GLU A 136 8.12 -47.91 -7.09
C GLU A 136 7.68 -47.18 -8.37
N ASP A 137 7.86 -47.81 -9.53
CA ASP A 137 7.54 -47.22 -10.84
C ASP A 137 6.04 -46.85 -11.00
N TYR A 138 5.16 -47.49 -10.23
CA TYR A 138 3.71 -47.28 -10.26
C TYR A 138 3.18 -46.41 -9.10
N GLY A 139 4.04 -46.02 -8.15
CA GLY A 139 3.59 -45.21 -7.02
C GLY A 139 4.52 -45.25 -5.80
N VAL A 140 4.14 -44.47 -4.80
CA VAL A 140 4.91 -44.26 -3.58
C VAL A 140 4.14 -44.75 -2.37
N PHE A 141 4.79 -45.55 -1.53
CA PHE A 141 4.23 -46.01 -0.27
C PHE A 141 4.56 -45.02 0.84
N VAL A 142 3.52 -44.49 1.46
CA VAL A 142 3.60 -43.51 2.53
C VAL A 142 3.09 -44.12 3.83
N SER A 143 3.89 -44.02 4.89
CA SER A 143 3.48 -44.35 6.24
C SER A 143 2.86 -43.12 6.89
N LEU A 144 1.59 -43.22 7.30
CA LEU A 144 0.90 -42.19 8.07
C LEU A 144 1.15 -42.37 9.57
N ASN A 145 1.22 -43.62 10.02
CA ASN A 145 1.70 -44.01 11.34
C ASN A 145 2.28 -45.44 11.30
N ASN A 146 2.53 -46.04 12.47
CA ASN A 146 3.07 -47.39 12.63
C ASN A 146 2.12 -48.54 12.23
N LYS A 147 0.84 -48.27 11.94
CA LYS A 147 -0.17 -49.29 11.60
C LYS A 147 -0.88 -49.01 10.27
N VAL A 148 -0.77 -47.80 9.75
CA VAL A 148 -1.49 -47.29 8.58
C VAL A 148 -0.48 -46.85 7.52
N TRP A 149 -0.55 -47.53 6.38
CA TRP A 149 0.21 -47.22 5.18
C TRP A 149 -0.76 -46.97 4.03
N GLY A 150 -0.41 -46.01 3.18
CA GLY A 150 -1.13 -45.67 1.96
C GLY A 150 -0.23 -45.80 0.74
N LEU A 151 -0.83 -46.14 -0.39
CA LEU A 151 -0.19 -46.07 -1.70
C LEU A 151 -0.68 -44.83 -2.44
N MET A 152 0.22 -43.89 -2.69
CA MET A 152 -0.01 -42.78 -3.60
C MET A 152 0.32 -43.24 -5.01
N ARG A 153 -0.70 -43.31 -5.88
CA ARG A 153 -0.53 -43.66 -7.29
C ARG A 153 -0.10 -42.43 -8.09
N GLY A 154 0.90 -42.59 -8.94
CA GLY A 154 1.43 -41.49 -9.75
C GLY A 154 2.95 -41.58 -9.90
N LEU A 155 3.50 -40.73 -10.76
CA LEU A 155 4.94 -40.58 -10.94
C LEU A 155 5.44 -39.47 -10.02
N PHE A 156 6.37 -39.82 -9.13
CA PHE A 156 6.93 -38.92 -8.12
C PHE A 156 8.46 -38.84 -8.29
N PRO A 157 8.96 -38.25 -9.40
CA PRO A 157 10.37 -38.33 -9.80
C PRO A 157 11.33 -37.62 -8.83
N ASP A 158 10.85 -36.62 -8.09
CA ASP A 158 11.69 -35.76 -7.26
C ASP A 158 11.76 -36.18 -5.78
N HIS A 159 11.04 -37.23 -5.39
CA HIS A 159 10.92 -37.65 -4.00
C HIS A 159 11.91 -38.77 -3.64
N LYS A 160 12.39 -38.75 -2.39
CA LYS A 160 13.31 -39.76 -1.84
C LYS A 160 12.67 -40.51 -0.67
N ILE A 161 13.22 -41.69 -0.40
CA ILE A 161 12.83 -42.46 0.78
C ILE A 161 13.12 -41.63 2.03
N GLY A 162 12.11 -41.45 2.87
CA GLY A 162 12.17 -40.68 4.09
C GLY A 162 11.64 -39.26 4.00
N ASP A 163 11.27 -38.76 2.81
CA ASP A 163 10.67 -37.45 2.65
C ASP A 163 9.29 -37.38 3.31
N GLU A 164 8.95 -36.20 3.84
CA GLU A 164 7.63 -35.90 4.37
C GLU A 164 6.73 -35.40 3.24
N VAL A 165 5.53 -35.98 3.13
CA VAL A 165 4.54 -35.66 2.09
C VAL A 165 3.16 -35.44 2.70
N LEU A 166 2.32 -34.72 1.99
CA LEU A 166 0.92 -34.49 2.34
C LEU A 166 0.06 -35.39 1.44
N VAL A 167 -0.82 -36.18 2.08
CA VAL A 167 -1.67 -37.21 1.44
C VAL A 167 -3.13 -36.93 1.69
#